data_AF-A0A6G2PRJ2-F1
#
_entry.id   AF-A0A6G2PRJ2-F1
#
_cell.length_a   1.000
_cell.length_b   1.000
_cell.length_c   1.000
_cell.angle_alpha   90.00
_cell.angle_beta   90.00
_cell.angle_gamma   90.00
#
_symmetry.space_group_name_H-M   'P 1'
#
loop_
_entity.id
_entity.type
_entity.pdbx_description
1 polymer ?
#
loop_
_entity_poly.entity_id
_entity_poly.type
_entity_poly.pdbx_seq_one_letter_code
_entity_poly.pdbx_strand_id
1 'polypeptide(L)' 'MRTLTLITSAPSSDAAYRTDLIRRYLSAGDEFAELALLAEAARYDKANPGASLTDELLGAGLGDVA' A
#
# COMPACT_ATOMS: atom_id res chain seq x y z
N MET A 1 12.15 -15.07 33.97
CA MET A 1 12.22 -15.20 32.50
C MET A 1 11.24 -14.22 31.90
N ARG A 2 11.69 -13.28 31.06
CA ARG A 2 10.89 -12.16 30.55
C ARG A 2 10.37 -12.58 29.17
N THR A 3 9.08 -12.90 29.08
CA THR A 3 8.42 -13.25 27.82
C THR A 3 8.39 -12.02 26.92
N LEU A 4 9.08 -12.11 25.78
CA LEU A 4 8.93 -11.18 24.67
C LEU A 4 7.59 -11.47 24.01
N THR A 5 6.55 -10.73 24.40
CA THR A 5 5.33 -10.67 23.59
C THR A 5 5.68 -9.89 22.33
N LEU A 6 5.93 -10.61 21.23
CA LEU A 6 5.87 -10.06 19.89
C LEU A 6 4.45 -9.52 19.71
N ILE A 7 4.28 -8.22 19.93
CA ILE A 7 3.11 -7.51 19.45
C ILE A 7 3.28 -7.49 17.94
N THR A 8 2.73 -8.51 17.28
CA THR A 8 2.46 -8.47 15.86
C THR A 8 1.51 -7.28 15.65
N SER A 9 2.08 -6.15 15.24
CA SER A 9 1.31 -5.02 14.73
C SER A 9 0.41 -5.58 13.64
N ALA A 10 -0.90 -5.48 13.86
CA ALA A 10 -1.97 -6.23 13.19
C ALA A 10 -1.76 -6.42 11.67
N PRO A 11 -1.51 -7.65 11.16
CA PRO A 11 -1.50 -7.91 9.72
C PRO A 11 -2.85 -7.58 9.04
N SER A 12 -3.94 -7.55 9.80
CA SER A 12 -5.26 -7.15 9.31
C SER A 12 -5.35 -5.64 8.98
N SER A 13 -4.67 -4.78 9.73
CA SER A 13 -4.66 -3.33 9.46
C SER A 13 -3.79 -2.99 8.27
N ASP A 14 -2.69 -3.73 8.09
CA ASP A 14 -1.77 -3.54 6.99
C ASP A 14 -2.37 -4.02 5.65
N ALA A 15 -2.90 -5.25 5.62
CA ALA A 15 -3.57 -5.79 4.44
C ALA A 15 -4.81 -4.98 4.05
N ALA A 16 -5.61 -4.53 5.01
CA ALA A 16 -6.76 -3.67 4.75
C ALA A 16 -6.33 -2.31 4.18
N TYR A 17 -5.26 -1.72 4.73
CA TYR A 17 -4.71 -0.45 4.23
C TYR A 17 -4.20 -0.59 2.78
N ARG A 18 -3.42 -1.63 2.48
CA ARG A 18 -2.93 -1.90 1.12
C ARG A 18 -4.07 -2.09 0.14
N THR A 19 -5.07 -2.90 0.51
CA THR A 19 -6.25 -3.18 -0.34
C THR A 19 -7.04 -1.90 -0.62
N ASP A 20 -7.22 -1.05 0.40
CA ASP A 20 -7.91 0.23 0.24
C ASP A 20 -7.14 1.20 -0.67
N LEU A 21 -5.82 1.29 -0.51
CA LEU A 21 -4.99 2.15 -1.34
C LEU A 21 -5.00 1.71 -2.81
N ILE A 22 -4.90 0.40 -3.08
CA ILE A 22 -5.02 -0.17 -4.43
C ILE A 22 -6.37 0.18 -5.05
N ARG A 23 -7.47 0.02 -4.29
CA ARG A 23 -8.81 0.37 -4.79
C ARG A 23 -8.91 1.85 -5.11
N ARG A 24 -8.42 2.73 -4.24
CA ARG A 24 -8.42 4.18 -4.48
C ARG A 24 -7.63 4.53 -5.73
N TYR A 25 -6.48 3.89 -5.94
CA TYR A 25 -5.62 4.10 -7.11
C TYR A 25 -6.32 3.68 -8.41
N LEU A 26 -6.91 2.49 -8.45
CA LEU A 26 -7.66 2.01 -9.63
C LEU A 26 -8.92 2.84 -9.92
N SER A 27 -9.47 3.52 -8.92
CA SER A 27 -10.63 4.41 -9.08
C SER A 27 -10.26 5.88 -9.36
N ALA A 28 -8.97 6.22 -9.38
CA ALA A 28 -8.54 7.59 -9.60
C ALA A 28 -8.93 8.03 -11.02
N GLY A 29 -9.70 9.11 -11.11
CA GLY A 29 -10.18 9.64 -12.39
C GLY A 29 -9.27 10.71 -13.01
N ASP A 30 -8.20 11.09 -12.31
CA ASP A 30 -7.26 12.12 -12.72
C ASP A 30 -5.83 11.85 -12.23
N GLU A 31 -4.87 12.35 -13.00
CA GLU A 31 -3.43 12.14 -12.77
C GLU A 31 -2.94 12.73 -11.44
N PHE A 32 -3.56 13.79 -10.92
CA PHE A 32 -3.16 14.36 -9.63
C PHE A 32 -3.56 13.45 -8.46
N ALA A 33 -4.74 12.82 -8.54
CA ALA A 33 -5.17 11.83 -7.56
C ALA A 33 -4.26 10.59 -7.58
N GLU A 34 -3.87 10.12 -8.76
CA GLU A 34 -2.89 9.02 -8.88
C GLU A 34 -1.54 9.37 -8.25
N LEU A 35 -0.98 10.54 -8.57
CA LEU A 35 0.29 11.00 -8.00
C LEU A 35 0.23 11.16 -6.48
N ALA A 36 -0.90 11.62 -5.93
CA ALA A 36 -1.09 11.74 -4.50
C ALA A 36 -1.10 10.36 -3.81
N LEU A 37 -1.73 9.35 -4.44
CA LEU A 37 -1.78 7.98 -3.94
C LEU A 37 -0.42 7.28 -4.06
N LEU A 38 0.34 7.51 -5.13
CA LEU A 38 1.72 7.06 -5.27
C LEU A 38 2.63 7.67 -4.20
N ALA A 39 2.45 8.96 -3.88
CA ALA A 39 3.18 9.60 -2.79
C ALA A 39 2.77 9.09 -1.39
N GLU A 40 1.52 8.64 -1.23
CA GLU A 40 1.08 7.93 -0.03
C GLU A 40 1.74 6.54 0.07
N ALA A 41 1.77 5.77 -1.02
CA ALA A 41 2.46 4.48 -1.08
C ALA A 41 3.96 4.60 -0.80
N ALA A 42 4.65 5.58 -1.38
CA ALA A 42 6.07 5.80 -1.14
C ALA A 42 6.40 6.12 0.34
N ARG A 43 5.48 6.82 1.03
CA ARG A 43 5.62 7.07 2.48
C ARG A 43 5.42 5.78 3.28
N TYR A 44 4.48 4.95 2.87
CA TYR A 44 4.27 3.63 3.47
C TYR A 44 5.51 2.74 3.26
N ASP A 45 6.09 2.71 2.05
CA ASP A 45 7.27 1.89 1.73
C ASP A 45 8.49 2.30 2.57
N LYS A 46 8.66 3.61 2.79
CA LYS A 46 9.70 4.13 3.68
C LYS A 46 9.55 3.64 5.12
N ALA A 47 8.32 3.41 5.58
CA ALA A 47 8.02 2.88 6.90
C ALA A 47 8.07 1.35 6.95
N ASN A 48 7.95 0.66 5.82
CA ASN A 48 7.83 -0.80 5.70
C ASN A 48 8.90 -1.37 4.74
N PRO A 49 10.17 -1.40 5.17
CA PRO A 49 11.25 -1.93 4.35
C PRO A 49 11.04 -3.44 4.11
N GLY A 50 10.81 -3.83 2.84
CA GLY A 50 10.64 -5.23 2.43
C GLY A 50 9.35 -5.51 1.67
N ALA A 51 8.41 -4.58 1.64
CA ALA A 51 7.22 -4.65 0.78
C ALA A 51 7.01 -3.32 0.08
N SER A 52 6.91 -3.32 -1.26
CA SER A 52 6.73 -2.11 -2.06
C SER A 52 5.27 -2.00 -2.50
N LEU A 53 4.52 -1.15 -1.83
CA LEU A 53 3.16 -0.80 -2.20
C LEU A 53 3.15 0.08 -3.45
N THR A 54 4.19 0.88 -3.69
CA THR A 54 4.33 1.65 -4.93
C THR A 54 4.37 0.73 -6.16
N ASP A 55 5.14 -0.36 -6.10
CA ASP A 55 5.19 -1.33 -7.20
C ASP A 55 3.86 -2.07 -7.37
N GLU A 56 3.14 -2.34 -6.27
CA GLU A 56 1.81 -2.94 -6.32
C GLU A 56 0.78 -2.03 -6.99
N LEU A 57 0.78 -0.72 -6.70
CA LEU A 57 -0.11 0.23 -7.36
C LEU A 57 0.15 0.27 -8.87
N LEU A 58 1.41 0.47 -9.26
CA LEU A 58 1.78 0.51 -10.68
C LEU A 58 1.46 -0.80 -11.39
N GLY A 59 1.72 -1.94 -10.75
CA GLY A 59 1.37 -3.26 -11.27
C GLY A 59 -0.14 -3.45 -11.43
N ALA A 60 -0.95 -2.98 -10.49
CA ALA A 60 -2.41 -3.05 -10.56
C ALA A 60 -2.96 -2.21 -11.73
N GLY A 61 -2.43 -1.00 -11.95
CA GLY A 61 -2.82 -0.15 -13.07
C GLY A 61 -2.51 -0.76 -14.44
N LEU A 62 -1.41 -1.52 -14.56
CA LEU A 62 -1.07 -2.23 -15.80
C LEU A 62 -2.00 -3.42 -16.08
N GLY A 63 -2.58 -4.02 -15.05
CA GLY A 63 -3.51 -5.15 -15.17
C GLY A 63 -4.93 -4.77 -15.61
N ASP A 64 -5.34 -3.51 -15.45
CA ASP A 64 -6.64 -2.99 -15.90
C ASP A 64 -6.66 -2.66 -17.40
N VAL A 65 -5.48 -2.58 -18.05
CA VAL A 65 -5.33 -2.26 -19.48
C VAL A 65 -5.40 -3.52 -20.38
N ALA A 66 -5.63 -4.71 -19.81
CA ALA A 66 -5.71 -6.00 -20.52
C ALA A 66 -7.15 -6.52 -20.66
#